data_AF-A0A929KK33-F1
#
_entry.id   AF-A0A929KK33-F1
#
_cell.length_a   1.000
_cell.length_b   1.000
_cell.length_c   1.000
_cell.angle_alpha   90.00
_cell.angle_beta   90.00
_cell.angle_gamma   90.00
#
_symmetry.space_group_name_H-M   'P 1'
#
loop_
_entity.id
_entity.type
_entity.pdbx_description
1 polymer ?
#
loop_
_entity_poly.entity_id
_entity_poly.type
_entity_poly.pdbx_seq_one_letter_code
_entity_poly.pdbx_strand_id
1 'polypeptide(L)'
;MNTKKLNRTMGYVCMLLFCLSAGVKAQVTKPAIGKVLNLAEQQYKSYLKQYPDAALYPRSVNKDGSIRLVKSKDWTSGFFGGNLWYLFYLTGKGKWKNEAIRYTETLENEKYNKTTHDLGFVLYNTFYKAYQTTHNNRYKEVLLEASKSLSSRFNPKVGAIRSWDFKPFKYPVIVDNLMNLEMLLWAAKASGDSSFYRIAVSHADVDLKYRFRPDHSTYHVLDFNPENGELIKKQTFQGYADGSCWARGQAWAIYAYTFLYRETRDPKYLLQAEAAADYFLSQTDLAQDPIPFRDFNDPEIPNVSKDASAAAVAASGLLELSTYVGTKTNYYDRAQAILSALCTDEYLAKAGTNQYFLLKHSTGHRPHQDEVDVPLIYADYYFLEALYRYQHYKK
;
A
#
# COMPACT_ATOMS: atom_id res chain seq x y z
N MET A 1 78.82 42.36 23.35
CA MET A 1 79.25 42.16 21.95
C MET A 1 78.41 41.05 21.35
N ASN A 2 77.72 41.35 20.23
CA ASN A 2 77.44 40.48 19.06
C ASN A 2 76.92 39.04 19.28
N THR A 3 75.94 38.47 18.58
CA THR A 3 74.97 38.83 17.52
C THR A 3 74.25 37.49 17.20
N LYS A 4 72.93 37.53 17.01
CA LYS A 4 72.08 36.74 16.07
C LYS A 4 72.38 35.24 15.79
N LYS A 5 71.34 34.40 16.00
CA LYS A 5 70.57 33.58 15.02
C LYS A 5 69.72 32.54 15.78
N LEU A 6 68.39 32.67 15.91
CA LEU A 6 67.29 32.31 15.00
C LEU A 6 67.13 30.80 14.72
N ASN A 7 66.07 30.18 15.29
CA ASN A 7 65.04 29.35 14.61
C ASN A 7 64.10 28.73 15.66
N ARG A 8 62.88 29.27 15.83
CA ARG A 8 61.61 28.80 15.24
C ARG A 8 61.23 27.37 15.65
N THR A 9 60.29 27.27 16.59
CA THR A 9 59.36 26.15 16.68
C THR A 9 57.98 26.69 17.05
N MET A 10 57.03 26.44 16.16
CA MET A 10 55.65 26.91 16.18
C MET A 10 54.83 25.86 16.93
N GLY A 11 54.35 26.20 18.14
CA GLY A 11 53.45 25.35 18.92
C GLY A 11 52.01 25.80 18.73
N TYR A 12 51.23 25.03 17.98
CA TYR A 12 49.79 25.23 17.82
C TYR A 12 49.05 24.83 19.11
N VAL A 13 48.26 25.76 19.66
CA VAL A 13 47.30 25.50 20.74
C VAL A 13 46.07 24.85 20.11
N CYS A 14 45.88 23.55 20.32
CA CYS A 14 44.64 22.85 20.01
C CYS A 14 43.60 23.15 21.10
N MET A 15 42.70 24.09 20.83
CA MET A 15 41.52 24.35 21.65
C MET A 15 40.43 23.33 21.24
N LEU A 16 40.24 22.29 22.06
CA LEU A 16 39.18 21.30 21.91
C LEU A 16 37.82 21.95 22.23
N LEU A 17 37.07 22.32 21.20
CA LEU A 17 35.65 22.62 21.28
C LEU A 17 34.87 21.32 21.44
N PHE A 18 34.49 20.99 22.67
CA PHE A 18 33.45 19.99 22.95
C PHE A 18 32.09 20.57 22.52
N CYS A 19 31.72 20.33 21.26
CA CYS A 19 30.32 20.47 20.83
C CYS A 19 29.50 19.33 21.46
N LEU A 20 28.85 19.62 22.59
CA LEU A 20 27.74 18.84 23.10
C LEU A 20 26.60 18.95 22.07
N SER A 21 26.53 18.00 21.13
CA SER A 21 25.31 17.75 20.37
C SER A 21 24.30 17.11 21.31
N ALA A 22 23.52 17.96 21.98
CA ALA A 22 22.26 17.54 22.57
C ALA A 22 21.38 17.06 21.41
N GLY A 23 21.39 15.75 21.15
CA GLY A 23 20.48 15.12 20.22
C GLY A 23 19.07 15.44 20.66
N VAL A 24 18.39 16.32 19.93
CA VAL A 24 16.94 16.47 20.01
C VAL A 24 16.38 15.12 19.61
N LYS A 25 16.01 14.29 20.59
CA LYS A 25 15.11 13.17 20.32
C LYS A 25 13.83 13.83 19.79
N ALA A 26 13.65 13.78 18.48
CA ALA A 26 12.41 14.21 17.85
C ALA A 26 11.29 13.47 18.59
N GLN A 27 10.48 14.22 19.33
CA GLN A 27 9.37 13.66 20.07
C GLN A 27 8.42 13.08 19.04
N VAL A 28 8.30 11.75 18.99
CA VAL A 28 7.43 11.07 18.01
C VAL A 28 6.00 11.55 18.27
N THR A 29 5.55 12.49 17.45
CA THR A 29 4.21 13.03 17.54
C THR A 29 3.22 11.93 17.19
N LYS A 30 2.09 11.88 17.88
CA LYS A 30 0.99 10.98 17.55
C LYS A 30 0.26 11.53 16.32
N PRO A 31 -0.30 10.67 15.44
CA PRO A 31 -1.06 11.13 14.28
C PRO A 31 -2.28 11.94 14.72
N ALA A 32 -2.56 13.03 14.00
CA ALA A 32 -3.65 13.95 14.31
C ALA A 32 -5.01 13.42 13.80
N ILE A 33 -5.47 12.28 14.34
CA ILE A 33 -6.63 11.53 13.83
C ILE A 33 -7.89 12.41 13.75
N GLY A 34 -8.18 13.20 14.80
CA GLY A 34 -9.34 14.09 14.81
C GLY A 34 -9.33 15.12 13.66
N LYS A 35 -8.15 15.66 13.31
CA LYS A 35 -7.97 16.56 12.15
C LYS A 35 -8.30 15.83 10.86
N VAL A 36 -7.80 14.61 10.69
CA VAL A 36 -8.03 13.79 9.50
C VAL A 36 -9.51 13.43 9.35
N LEU A 37 -10.18 12.98 10.42
CA LEU A 37 -11.59 12.62 10.34
C LEU A 37 -12.48 13.82 10.01
N ASN A 38 -12.21 14.99 10.61
CA ASN A 38 -12.92 16.23 10.28
C ASN A 38 -12.73 16.62 8.82
N LEU A 39 -11.50 16.50 8.29
CA LEU A 39 -11.21 16.73 6.88
C LEU A 39 -11.94 15.73 5.97
N ALA A 40 -11.87 14.44 6.27
CA ALA A 40 -12.49 13.39 5.48
C ALA A 40 -14.01 13.57 5.39
N GLU A 41 -14.66 13.93 6.50
CA GLU A 41 -16.08 14.24 6.48
C GLU A 41 -16.43 15.44 5.59
N GLN A 42 -15.60 16.49 5.57
CA GLN A 42 -15.82 17.68 4.76
C GLN A 42 -15.55 17.41 3.28
N GLN A 43 -14.43 16.78 2.97
CA GLN A 43 -14.00 16.44 1.62
C GLN A 43 -15.01 15.48 0.98
N TYR A 44 -15.33 14.36 1.61
CA TYR A 44 -16.22 13.36 1.02
C TYR A 44 -17.67 13.83 0.95
N LYS A 45 -18.14 14.64 1.91
CA LYS A 45 -19.46 15.30 1.78
C LYS A 45 -19.50 16.22 0.55
N SER A 46 -18.43 16.96 0.29
CA SER A 46 -18.34 17.86 -0.87
C SER A 46 -18.24 17.09 -2.17
N TYR A 47 -17.43 16.02 -2.21
CA TYR A 47 -17.35 15.09 -3.34
C TYR A 47 -18.73 14.52 -3.69
N LEU A 48 -19.43 13.93 -2.72
CA LEU A 48 -20.74 13.29 -2.94
C LEU A 48 -21.80 14.30 -3.42
N LYS A 49 -21.70 15.57 -3.00
CA LYS A 49 -22.57 16.64 -3.48
C LYS A 49 -22.27 17.01 -4.93
N GLN A 50 -21.00 17.08 -5.32
CA GLN A 50 -20.59 17.46 -6.68
C GLN A 50 -20.69 16.31 -7.68
N TYR A 51 -20.45 15.08 -7.24
CA TYR A 51 -20.43 13.86 -8.04
C TYR A 51 -21.44 12.84 -7.46
N PRO A 52 -22.74 13.04 -7.67
CA PRO A 52 -23.77 12.22 -7.03
C PRO A 52 -23.90 10.80 -7.62
N ASP A 53 -23.34 10.53 -8.80
CA ASP A 53 -23.39 9.22 -9.43
C ASP A 53 -22.45 8.21 -8.73
N ALA A 54 -23.02 7.20 -8.07
CA ALA A 54 -22.23 6.15 -7.39
C ALA A 54 -21.61 5.12 -8.35
N ALA A 55 -21.96 5.15 -9.64
CA ALA A 55 -21.31 4.31 -10.66
C ALA A 55 -20.02 4.94 -11.22
N LEU A 56 -19.64 6.13 -10.74
CA LEU A 56 -18.39 6.82 -11.05
C LEU A 56 -17.54 6.98 -9.78
N TYR A 57 -16.31 6.45 -9.84
CA TYR A 57 -15.42 6.35 -8.69
C TYR A 57 -14.23 7.31 -8.87
N PRO A 58 -13.84 8.06 -7.83
CA PRO A 58 -12.67 8.92 -7.91
C PRO A 58 -11.42 8.05 -7.92
N ARG A 59 -10.49 8.33 -8.85
CA ARG A 59 -9.21 7.62 -8.96
C ARG A 59 -8.04 8.52 -8.58
N SER A 60 -7.95 9.67 -9.25
CA SER A 60 -6.85 10.63 -9.13
C SER A 60 -7.26 11.98 -9.74
N VAL A 61 -6.28 12.77 -10.18
CA VAL A 61 -6.48 14.07 -10.85
C VAL A 61 -5.82 14.03 -12.23
N ASN A 62 -6.52 14.55 -13.23
CA ASN A 62 -6.03 14.70 -14.61
C ASN A 62 -5.00 15.84 -14.70
N LYS A 63 -4.25 15.90 -15.80
CA LYS A 63 -3.23 16.96 -16.03
C LYS A 63 -3.80 18.38 -16.04
N ASP A 64 -5.08 18.54 -16.36
CA ASP A 64 -5.79 19.83 -16.34
C ASP A 64 -6.32 20.22 -14.94
N GLY A 65 -6.06 19.39 -13.92
CA GLY A 65 -6.53 19.60 -12.55
C GLY A 65 -7.95 19.09 -12.28
N SER A 66 -8.66 18.60 -13.29
CA SER A 66 -9.98 17.98 -13.10
C SER A 66 -9.86 16.62 -12.42
N ILE A 67 -10.89 16.21 -11.69
CA ILE A 67 -10.90 14.87 -11.07
C ILE A 67 -10.98 13.78 -12.15
N ARG A 68 -10.18 12.73 -12.01
CA ARG A 68 -10.26 11.53 -12.83
C ARG A 68 -11.26 10.57 -12.21
N LEU A 69 -12.42 10.42 -12.85
CA LEU A 69 -13.43 9.43 -12.50
C LEU A 69 -13.29 8.17 -13.38
N VAL A 70 -13.55 7.01 -12.79
CA VAL A 70 -13.51 5.71 -13.46
C VAL A 70 -14.79 4.93 -13.24
N LYS A 71 -15.00 3.88 -14.05
CA LYS A 71 -16.14 2.96 -13.93
C LYS A 71 -15.76 1.70 -13.14
N SER A 72 -16.73 0.85 -12.84
CA SER A 72 -16.56 -0.36 -12.03
C SER A 72 -15.42 -1.29 -12.46
N LYS A 73 -15.16 -1.39 -13.78
CA LYS A 73 -14.09 -2.24 -14.33
C LYS A 73 -12.67 -1.77 -14.03
N ASP A 74 -12.48 -0.53 -13.62
CA ASP A 74 -11.15 -0.03 -13.24
C ASP A 74 -10.75 -0.66 -11.89
N TRP A 75 -9.49 -1.06 -11.77
CA TRP A 75 -8.96 -1.72 -10.58
C TRP A 75 -9.08 -0.86 -9.31
N THR A 76 -9.19 0.46 -9.44
CA THR A 76 -9.33 1.37 -8.29
C THR A 76 -10.77 1.61 -7.84
N SER A 77 -11.76 1.03 -8.52
CA SER A 77 -13.18 1.36 -8.30
C SER A 77 -13.68 0.99 -6.89
N GLY A 78 -13.08 0.00 -6.24
CA GLY A 78 -13.45 -0.43 -4.88
C GLY A 78 -12.97 0.48 -3.75
N PHE A 79 -11.95 1.32 -3.97
CA PHE A 79 -11.30 2.03 -2.86
C PHE A 79 -12.17 3.13 -2.24
N PHE A 80 -12.89 3.93 -3.04
CA PHE A 80 -13.72 5.00 -2.47
C PHE A 80 -14.88 4.46 -1.62
N GLY A 81 -15.55 3.39 -2.08
CA GLY A 81 -16.54 2.69 -1.24
C GLY A 81 -15.92 2.16 0.05
N GLY A 82 -14.68 1.65 -0.02
CA GLY A 82 -13.88 1.28 1.14
C GLY A 82 -13.58 2.44 2.10
N ASN A 83 -13.26 3.63 1.57
CA ASN A 83 -13.03 4.85 2.37
C ASN A 83 -14.28 5.25 3.16
N LEU A 84 -15.46 5.15 2.53
CA LEU A 84 -16.73 5.44 3.19
C LEU A 84 -17.01 4.43 4.32
N TRP A 85 -16.67 3.16 4.13
CA TRP A 85 -16.74 2.15 5.20
C TRP A 85 -15.78 2.46 6.35
N TYR A 86 -14.52 2.79 6.08
CA TYR A 86 -13.59 3.17 7.15
C TYR A 86 -14.02 4.45 7.86
N LEU A 87 -14.56 5.44 7.14
CA LEU A 87 -15.09 6.64 7.75
C LEU A 87 -16.29 6.33 8.66
N PHE A 88 -17.13 5.37 8.29
CA PHE A 88 -18.16 4.86 9.20
C PHE A 88 -17.55 4.19 10.43
N TYR A 89 -16.56 3.30 10.28
CA TYR A 89 -15.93 2.62 11.42
C TYR A 89 -15.21 3.58 12.38
N LEU A 90 -14.59 4.63 11.85
CA LEU A 90 -13.85 5.62 12.63
C LEU A 90 -14.76 6.65 13.33
N THR A 91 -15.96 6.88 12.82
CA THR A 91 -16.86 7.95 13.33
C THR A 91 -18.16 7.45 13.95
N GLY A 92 -18.57 6.21 13.66
CA GLY A 92 -19.87 5.65 14.05
C GLY A 92 -21.08 6.27 13.35
N LYS A 93 -20.91 7.21 12.41
CA LYS A 93 -22.02 7.98 11.83
C LYS A 93 -22.72 7.22 10.69
N GLY A 94 -23.99 6.88 10.90
CA GLY A 94 -24.80 6.08 9.97
C GLY A 94 -24.93 6.63 8.54
N LYS A 95 -24.80 7.96 8.33
CA LYS A 95 -24.78 8.55 6.98
C LYS A 95 -23.65 7.96 6.11
N TRP A 96 -22.48 7.67 6.69
CA TRP A 96 -21.34 7.14 5.94
C TRP A 96 -21.55 5.66 5.59
N LYS A 97 -22.19 4.90 6.49
CA LYS A 97 -22.65 3.53 6.20
C LYS A 97 -23.60 3.51 4.99
N ASN A 98 -24.56 4.42 4.94
CA ASN A 98 -25.53 4.47 3.84
C ASN A 98 -24.86 4.78 2.49
N GLU A 99 -23.93 5.75 2.44
CA GLU A 99 -23.16 6.03 1.23
C GLU A 99 -22.22 4.89 0.86
N ALA A 100 -21.60 4.23 1.84
CA ALA A 100 -20.74 3.08 1.60
C ALA A 100 -21.52 1.91 0.97
N ILE A 101 -22.74 1.63 1.43
CA ILE A 101 -23.64 0.63 0.81
C ILE A 101 -23.96 1.04 -0.64
N ARG A 102 -24.31 2.31 -0.87
CA ARG A 102 -24.66 2.84 -2.21
C ARG A 102 -23.54 2.62 -3.23
N TYR A 103 -22.28 2.88 -2.85
CA TYR A 103 -21.10 2.62 -3.70
C TYR A 103 -20.69 1.15 -3.79
N THR A 104 -21.00 0.35 -2.76
CA THR A 104 -20.68 -1.08 -2.77
C THR A 104 -21.55 -1.80 -3.80
N GLU A 105 -22.86 -1.54 -3.81
CA GLU A 105 -23.81 -2.28 -4.64
C GLU A 105 -23.65 -2.00 -6.14
N THR A 106 -23.13 -0.82 -6.53
CA THR A 106 -22.82 -0.48 -7.93
C THR A 106 -21.66 -1.29 -8.51
N LEU A 107 -20.89 -2.00 -7.68
CA LEU A 107 -19.77 -2.85 -8.11
C LEU A 107 -20.17 -4.32 -8.31
N GLU A 108 -21.40 -4.73 -7.97
CA GLU A 108 -21.78 -6.16 -7.91
C GLU A 108 -21.49 -6.93 -9.20
N ASN A 109 -21.68 -6.31 -10.36
CA ASN A 109 -21.47 -6.95 -11.66
C ASN A 109 -20.03 -7.40 -11.90
N GLU A 110 -19.05 -6.82 -11.21
CA GLU A 110 -17.64 -7.22 -11.33
C GLU A 110 -17.36 -8.61 -10.75
N LYS A 111 -18.29 -9.23 -10.00
CA LYS A 111 -18.13 -10.61 -9.51
C LYS A 111 -17.96 -11.63 -10.63
N TYR A 112 -18.39 -11.29 -11.85
CA TYR A 112 -18.25 -12.12 -13.06
C TYR A 112 -17.05 -11.76 -13.92
N ASN A 113 -16.26 -10.76 -13.54
CA ASN A 113 -15.11 -10.31 -14.33
C ASN A 113 -13.94 -11.29 -14.17
N LYS A 114 -13.59 -11.98 -15.26
CA LYS A 114 -12.51 -12.99 -15.30
C LYS A 114 -11.22 -12.47 -15.94
N THR A 115 -11.15 -11.18 -16.27
CA THR A 115 -10.05 -10.60 -17.08
C THR A 115 -8.98 -9.88 -16.26
N THR A 116 -9.12 -9.84 -14.93
CA THR A 116 -8.15 -9.18 -14.03
C THR A 116 -7.95 -9.97 -12.73
N HIS A 117 -6.78 -9.82 -12.08
CA HIS A 117 -6.60 -10.24 -10.69
C HIS A 117 -7.24 -9.30 -9.67
N ASP A 118 -7.58 -8.06 -10.06
CA ASP A 118 -7.91 -6.94 -9.15
C ASP A 118 -9.28 -7.07 -8.45
N LEU A 119 -9.94 -8.22 -8.56
CA LEU A 119 -11.24 -8.43 -7.93
C LEU A 119 -11.19 -8.28 -6.40
N GLY A 120 -10.04 -8.57 -5.77
CA GLY A 120 -9.83 -8.28 -4.36
C GLY A 120 -9.91 -6.77 -4.08
N PHE A 121 -9.17 -5.96 -4.83
CA PHE A 121 -9.25 -4.50 -4.68
C PHE A 121 -10.64 -3.92 -4.98
N VAL A 122 -11.32 -4.45 -5.99
CA VAL A 122 -12.64 -3.95 -6.41
C VAL A 122 -13.73 -4.37 -5.42
N LEU A 123 -13.80 -5.65 -5.06
CA LEU A 123 -14.93 -6.21 -4.32
C LEU A 123 -14.62 -6.48 -2.85
N TYR A 124 -13.43 -6.96 -2.51
CA TYR A 124 -13.10 -7.27 -1.12
C TYR A 124 -12.99 -6.01 -0.27
N ASN A 125 -12.53 -4.89 -0.84
CA ASN A 125 -12.47 -3.62 -0.12
C ASN A 125 -13.86 -3.07 0.30
N THR A 126 -14.94 -3.48 -0.40
CA THR A 126 -16.31 -2.98 -0.21
C THR A 126 -17.26 -4.06 0.34
N PHE A 127 -17.52 -5.12 -0.42
CA PHE A 127 -18.48 -6.17 -0.08
C PHE A 127 -18.13 -6.91 1.21
N TYR A 128 -16.85 -7.09 1.54
CA TYR A 128 -16.46 -7.71 2.80
C TYR A 128 -16.89 -6.85 3.99
N LYS A 129 -16.66 -5.53 3.91
CA LYS A 129 -17.07 -4.57 4.95
C LYS A 129 -18.59 -4.46 5.06
N ALA A 130 -19.29 -4.51 3.92
CA ALA A 130 -20.75 -4.58 3.90
C ALA A 130 -21.26 -5.86 4.58
N TYR A 131 -20.67 -7.02 4.29
CA TYR A 131 -21.00 -8.29 4.93
C TYR A 131 -20.70 -8.26 6.44
N GLN A 132 -19.51 -7.80 6.85
CA GLN A 132 -19.13 -7.70 8.25
C GLN A 132 -20.07 -6.80 9.05
N THR A 133 -20.57 -5.72 8.44
CA THR A 133 -21.40 -4.73 9.14
C THR A 133 -22.89 -5.10 9.18
N THR A 134 -23.38 -5.75 8.13
CA THR A 134 -24.83 -6.01 7.96
C THR A 134 -25.22 -7.47 8.19
N HIS A 135 -24.24 -8.37 8.16
CA HIS A 135 -24.43 -9.82 8.13
C HIS A 135 -25.38 -10.30 7.01
N ASN A 136 -25.58 -9.49 5.97
CA ASN A 136 -26.42 -9.85 4.83
C ASN A 136 -25.68 -10.84 3.92
N ASN A 137 -26.23 -12.06 3.83
CA ASN A 137 -25.64 -13.14 3.04
C ASN A 137 -25.50 -12.84 1.54
N ARG A 138 -26.28 -11.90 0.98
CA ARG A 138 -26.10 -11.46 -0.41
C ARG A 138 -24.66 -10.98 -0.67
N TYR A 139 -24.08 -10.21 0.24
CA TYR A 139 -22.71 -9.71 0.06
C TYR A 139 -21.68 -10.84 0.14
N LYS A 140 -21.92 -11.84 0.98
CA LYS A 140 -21.10 -13.07 1.04
C LYS A 140 -21.16 -13.83 -0.29
N GLU A 141 -22.34 -14.01 -0.87
CA GLU A 141 -22.52 -14.70 -2.16
C GLU A 141 -21.77 -13.99 -3.29
N VAL A 142 -21.79 -12.66 -3.32
CA VAL A 142 -21.03 -11.85 -4.30
C VAL A 142 -19.54 -12.13 -4.21
N LEU A 143 -18.97 -12.13 -2.99
CA LEU A 143 -17.54 -12.40 -2.80
C LEU A 143 -17.15 -13.85 -3.14
N LEU A 144 -18.01 -14.82 -2.86
CA LEU A 144 -17.77 -16.22 -3.25
C LEU A 144 -17.77 -16.37 -4.77
N GLU A 145 -18.69 -15.71 -5.48
CA GLU A 145 -18.70 -15.72 -6.95
C GLU A 145 -17.48 -15.01 -7.54
N ALA A 146 -17.10 -13.86 -6.99
CA ALA A 146 -15.88 -13.16 -7.35
C ALA A 146 -14.62 -14.02 -7.12
N SER A 147 -14.58 -14.79 -6.04
CA SER A 147 -13.48 -15.70 -5.73
C SER A 147 -13.35 -16.81 -6.76
N LYS A 148 -14.46 -17.33 -7.30
CA LYS A 148 -14.43 -18.27 -8.44
C LYS A 148 -13.89 -17.60 -9.70
N SER A 149 -14.34 -16.38 -10.00
CA SER A 149 -13.85 -15.61 -11.15
C SER A 149 -12.34 -15.34 -11.06
N LEU A 150 -11.84 -14.92 -9.90
CA LEU A 150 -10.41 -14.74 -9.65
C LEU A 150 -9.64 -16.06 -9.80
N SER A 151 -10.16 -17.14 -9.21
CA SER A 151 -9.54 -18.47 -9.27
C SER A 151 -9.44 -19.02 -10.69
N SER A 152 -10.35 -18.63 -11.60
CA SER A 152 -10.29 -19.06 -13.00
C SER A 152 -9.04 -18.58 -13.75
N ARG A 153 -8.33 -17.59 -13.20
CA ARG A 153 -7.07 -17.07 -13.75
C ARG A 153 -5.84 -17.85 -13.28
N PHE A 154 -5.99 -18.80 -12.35
CA PHE A 154 -4.91 -19.66 -11.86
C PHE A 154 -4.46 -20.68 -12.91
N ASN A 155 -3.15 -20.82 -13.10
CA ASN A 155 -2.56 -21.89 -13.90
C ASN A 155 -1.80 -22.86 -12.98
N PRO A 156 -2.18 -24.14 -12.90
CA PRO A 156 -1.54 -25.11 -12.02
C PRO A 156 -0.09 -25.44 -12.38
N LYS A 157 0.33 -25.26 -13.64
CA LYS A 157 1.73 -25.45 -14.05
C LYS A 157 2.63 -24.32 -13.55
N VAL A 158 2.12 -23.09 -13.60
CA VAL A 158 2.81 -21.92 -13.03
C VAL A 158 2.70 -21.91 -11.51
N GLY A 159 1.58 -22.40 -10.98
CA GLY A 159 1.26 -22.36 -9.56
C GLY A 159 0.81 -20.98 -9.08
N ALA A 160 0.41 -20.07 -9.98
CA ALA A 160 0.01 -18.71 -9.63
C ALA A 160 -1.19 -18.24 -10.47
N ILE A 161 -1.91 -17.24 -9.96
CA ILE A 161 -2.91 -16.41 -10.66
C ILE A 161 -2.24 -15.45 -11.65
N ARG A 162 -2.75 -15.40 -12.89
CA ARG A 162 -2.31 -14.45 -13.91
C ARG A 162 -2.79 -13.03 -13.62
N SER A 163 -1.89 -12.06 -13.67
CA SER A 163 -2.23 -10.67 -13.39
C SER A 163 -3.06 -10.00 -14.47
N TRP A 164 -2.55 -9.96 -15.71
CA TRP A 164 -3.24 -9.35 -16.85
C TRP A 164 -3.01 -10.14 -18.15
N ASP A 165 -3.76 -9.77 -19.19
CA ASP A 165 -3.80 -10.51 -20.47
C ASP A 165 -3.05 -9.81 -21.62
N PHE A 166 -2.56 -8.59 -21.43
CA PHE A 166 -1.89 -7.83 -22.48
C PHE A 166 -0.46 -8.31 -22.79
N LYS A 167 -0.04 -8.11 -24.05
CA LYS A 167 1.28 -8.47 -24.61
C LYS A 167 2.34 -7.42 -24.26
N PRO A 168 3.65 -7.76 -24.22
CA PRO A 168 4.28 -9.02 -24.67
C PRO A 168 4.36 -10.12 -23.61
N PHE A 169 3.88 -9.88 -22.38
CA PHE A 169 3.94 -10.84 -21.28
C PHE A 169 3.26 -12.17 -21.61
N LYS A 170 3.87 -13.29 -21.20
CA LYS A 170 3.32 -14.64 -21.42
C LYS A 170 2.36 -15.03 -20.31
N TYR A 171 2.81 -14.94 -19.06
CA TYR A 171 2.04 -15.19 -17.85
C TYR A 171 2.57 -14.31 -16.72
N PRO A 172 2.22 -13.01 -16.69
CA PRO A 172 2.73 -12.07 -15.71
C PRO A 172 2.07 -12.28 -14.36
N VAL A 173 2.88 -12.26 -13.31
CA VAL A 173 2.51 -12.26 -11.89
C VAL A 173 3.18 -11.06 -11.24
N ILE A 174 2.39 -10.07 -10.83
CA ILE A 174 2.89 -8.85 -10.18
C ILE A 174 2.70 -8.91 -8.67
N VAL A 175 3.49 -8.12 -7.94
CA VAL A 175 3.47 -8.10 -6.47
C VAL A 175 2.10 -7.69 -5.90
N ASP A 176 1.39 -6.80 -6.59
CA ASP A 176 0.03 -6.34 -6.29
C ASP A 176 -0.99 -7.50 -6.30
N ASN A 177 -0.72 -8.55 -7.08
CA ASN A 177 -1.57 -9.73 -7.14
C ASN A 177 -1.66 -10.44 -5.78
N LEU A 178 -0.62 -10.32 -4.94
CA LEU A 178 -0.63 -10.83 -3.57
C LEU A 178 -1.79 -10.25 -2.77
N MET A 179 -2.07 -8.95 -2.91
CA MET A 179 -3.13 -8.25 -2.16
C MET A 179 -4.52 -8.84 -2.40
N ASN A 180 -4.73 -9.45 -3.56
CA ASN A 180 -6.00 -10.03 -3.96
C ASN A 180 -6.24 -11.44 -3.38
N LEU A 181 -5.21 -12.05 -2.78
CA LEU A 181 -5.31 -13.39 -2.18
C LEU A 181 -6.10 -13.39 -0.87
N GLU A 182 -6.19 -12.25 -0.18
CA GLU A 182 -6.95 -12.12 1.07
C GLU A 182 -8.42 -12.52 0.87
N MET A 183 -9.00 -12.15 -0.28
CA MET A 183 -10.35 -12.55 -0.66
C MET A 183 -10.49 -14.07 -0.81
N LEU A 184 -9.50 -14.75 -1.42
CA LEU A 184 -9.54 -16.20 -1.59
C LEU A 184 -9.39 -16.95 -0.25
N LEU A 185 -8.49 -16.48 0.61
CA LEU A 185 -8.30 -17.05 1.95
C LEU A 185 -9.56 -16.90 2.80
N TRP A 186 -10.19 -15.72 2.73
CA TRP A 186 -11.50 -15.51 3.34
C TRP A 186 -12.57 -16.44 2.74
N ALA A 187 -12.63 -16.58 1.41
CA ALA A 187 -13.62 -17.41 0.74
C ALA A 187 -13.49 -18.88 1.13
N ALA A 188 -12.26 -19.39 1.30
CA ALA A 188 -12.00 -20.73 1.80
C ALA A 188 -12.64 -20.94 3.18
N LYS A 189 -12.43 -20.01 4.12
CA LYS A 189 -13.04 -20.06 5.45
C LYS A 189 -14.56 -19.93 5.41
N ALA A 190 -15.07 -19.04 4.57
CA ALA A 190 -16.49 -18.71 4.51
C ALA A 190 -17.36 -19.79 3.85
N SER A 191 -16.78 -20.61 2.96
CA SER A 191 -17.48 -21.65 2.20
C SER A 191 -17.10 -23.08 2.61
N GLY A 192 -15.92 -23.30 3.20
CA GLY A 192 -15.35 -24.62 3.38
C GLY A 192 -14.68 -25.20 2.13
N ASP A 193 -14.70 -24.49 0.99
CA ASP A 193 -14.03 -24.92 -0.23
C ASP A 193 -12.52 -24.68 -0.13
N SER A 194 -11.79 -25.78 0.08
CA SER A 194 -10.33 -25.79 0.20
C SER A 194 -9.58 -25.42 -1.08
N SER A 195 -10.24 -25.37 -2.24
CA SER A 195 -9.61 -24.96 -3.51
C SER A 195 -9.11 -23.52 -3.46
N PHE A 196 -9.88 -22.61 -2.88
CA PHE A 196 -9.47 -21.20 -2.72
C PHE A 196 -8.19 -21.05 -1.89
N TYR A 197 -8.09 -21.82 -0.79
CA TYR A 197 -6.89 -21.83 0.05
C TYR A 197 -5.68 -22.38 -0.71
N ARG A 198 -5.83 -23.53 -1.39
CA ARG A 198 -4.74 -24.13 -2.17
C ARG A 198 -4.21 -23.20 -3.26
N ILE A 199 -5.11 -22.51 -3.98
CA ILE A 199 -4.75 -21.54 -5.01
C ILE A 199 -3.98 -20.36 -4.41
N ALA A 200 -4.48 -19.79 -3.31
CA ALA A 200 -3.85 -18.65 -2.65
C ALA A 200 -2.45 -19.00 -2.11
N VAL A 201 -2.30 -20.12 -1.42
CA VAL A 201 -1.01 -20.59 -0.88
C VAL A 201 -0.04 -20.95 -2.01
N SER A 202 -0.51 -21.64 -3.06
CA SER A 202 0.33 -21.94 -4.23
C SER A 202 0.87 -20.65 -4.87
N HIS A 203 0.02 -19.63 -5.07
CA HIS A 203 0.47 -18.36 -5.62
C HIS A 203 1.50 -17.68 -4.71
N ALA A 204 1.22 -17.61 -3.41
CA ALA A 204 2.11 -16.98 -2.44
C ALA A 204 3.48 -17.70 -2.36
N ASP A 205 3.52 -19.03 -2.46
CA ASP A 205 4.75 -19.81 -2.46
C ASP A 205 5.58 -19.60 -3.73
N VAL A 206 4.93 -19.52 -4.90
CA VAL A 206 5.59 -19.20 -6.17
C VAL A 206 6.12 -17.77 -6.16
N ASP A 207 5.33 -16.81 -5.67
CA ASP A 207 5.78 -15.43 -5.53
C ASP A 207 6.99 -15.36 -4.59
N LEU A 208 6.90 -15.92 -3.38
CA LEU A 208 7.97 -15.92 -2.38
C LEU A 208 9.30 -16.44 -2.93
N LYS A 209 9.24 -17.51 -3.74
CA LYS A 209 10.42 -18.14 -4.35
C LYS A 209 11.18 -17.20 -5.31
N TYR A 210 10.49 -16.30 -6.01
CA TYR A 210 11.09 -15.55 -7.12
C TYR A 210 11.03 -14.03 -6.98
N ARG A 211 10.16 -13.49 -6.12
CA ARG A 211 9.85 -12.06 -5.98
C ARG A 211 10.99 -11.25 -5.39
N PHE A 212 11.70 -11.84 -4.43
CA PHE A 212 12.67 -11.11 -3.61
C PHE A 212 14.09 -11.26 -4.15
N ARG A 213 14.84 -10.17 -4.05
CA ARG A 213 16.30 -10.14 -4.21
C ARG A 213 16.98 -10.55 -2.90
N PRO A 214 18.30 -10.83 -2.89
CA PRO A 214 19.02 -11.20 -1.67
C PRO A 214 18.95 -10.16 -0.55
N ASP A 215 18.73 -8.88 -0.88
CA ASP A 215 18.55 -7.78 0.08
C ASP A 215 17.09 -7.58 0.53
N HIS A 216 16.19 -8.49 0.13
CA HIS A 216 14.74 -8.44 0.40
C HIS A 216 13.97 -7.29 -0.29
N SER A 217 14.60 -6.61 -1.25
CA SER A 217 13.88 -5.75 -2.19
C SER A 217 13.07 -6.58 -3.20
N THR A 218 11.90 -6.09 -3.60
CA THR A 218 11.02 -6.79 -4.55
C THR A 218 11.31 -6.44 -6.01
N TYR A 219 11.23 -7.43 -6.91
CA TYR A 219 10.90 -7.20 -8.32
C TYR A 219 9.40 -6.86 -8.45
N HIS A 220 9.00 -6.11 -9.47
CA HIS A 220 7.59 -5.80 -9.70
C HIS A 220 6.88 -6.89 -10.52
N VAL A 221 7.45 -7.38 -11.62
CA VAL A 221 6.80 -8.38 -12.49
C VAL A 221 7.65 -9.65 -12.61
N LEU A 222 7.01 -10.80 -12.39
CA LEU A 222 7.53 -12.13 -12.72
C LEU A 222 6.76 -12.66 -13.93
N ASP A 223 7.42 -12.87 -15.06
CA ASP A 223 6.77 -13.45 -16.25
C ASP A 223 7.15 -14.92 -16.39
N PHE A 224 6.14 -15.79 -16.52
CA PHE A 224 6.31 -17.24 -16.57
C PHE A 224 5.90 -17.81 -17.93
N ASN A 225 6.44 -18.99 -18.24
CA ASN A 225 5.96 -19.81 -19.34
C ASN A 225 4.72 -20.60 -18.85
N PRO A 226 3.52 -20.35 -19.42
CA PRO A 226 2.31 -21.03 -18.98
C PRO A 226 2.28 -22.54 -19.27
N GLU A 227 3.16 -23.02 -20.16
CA GLU A 227 3.17 -24.43 -20.58
C GLU A 227 4.00 -25.35 -19.68
N ASN A 228 4.97 -24.81 -18.93
CA ASN A 228 5.84 -25.61 -18.07
C ASN A 228 6.10 -24.97 -16.69
N GLY A 229 5.65 -23.73 -16.45
CA GLY A 229 5.80 -23.04 -15.17
C GLY A 229 7.17 -22.38 -14.96
N GLU A 230 8.06 -22.40 -15.95
CA GLU A 230 9.39 -21.81 -15.81
C GLU A 230 9.34 -20.29 -15.80
N LEU A 231 10.13 -19.68 -14.92
CA LEU A 231 10.30 -18.22 -14.89
C LEU A 231 11.09 -17.78 -16.12
N ILE A 232 10.50 -16.91 -16.94
CA ILE A 232 11.13 -16.34 -18.14
C ILE A 232 11.94 -15.11 -17.76
N LYS A 233 11.33 -14.16 -17.05
CA LYS A 233 11.96 -12.86 -16.76
C LYS A 233 11.46 -12.26 -15.46
N LYS A 234 12.37 -11.59 -14.74
CA LYS A 234 12.06 -10.65 -13.65
C LYS A 234 12.26 -9.23 -14.16
N GLN A 235 11.26 -8.37 -14.05
CA GLN A 235 11.28 -7.04 -14.64
C GLN A 235 10.39 -6.06 -13.88
N THR A 236 10.32 -4.82 -14.36
CA THR A 236 9.38 -3.81 -13.84
C THR A 236 8.37 -3.39 -14.88
N PHE A 237 7.25 -2.82 -14.40
CA PHE A 237 6.29 -2.10 -15.23
C PHE A 237 6.17 -0.63 -14.79
N GLN A 238 6.10 -0.38 -13.48
CA GLN A 238 5.95 0.97 -12.90
C GLN A 238 7.19 1.53 -12.19
N GLY A 239 8.16 0.69 -11.84
CA GLY A 239 9.40 1.12 -11.18
C GLY A 239 10.37 1.79 -12.15
N TYR A 240 11.47 2.32 -11.60
CA TYR A 240 12.50 3.02 -12.37
C TYR A 240 13.19 2.10 -13.40
N ALA A 241 13.57 0.90 -12.99
CA ALA A 241 14.25 -0.11 -13.80
C ALA A 241 13.93 -1.56 -13.36
N ASP A 242 14.20 -2.56 -14.19
CA ASP A 242 13.97 -3.99 -13.86
C ASP A 242 14.68 -4.40 -12.56
N GLY A 243 15.85 -3.84 -12.29
CA GLY A 243 16.64 -4.07 -11.07
C GLY A 243 16.27 -3.18 -9.88
N SER A 244 15.40 -2.19 -10.05
CA SER A 244 15.03 -1.24 -9.01
C SER A 244 13.94 -1.77 -8.07
N CYS A 245 13.80 -1.12 -6.91
CA CYS A 245 12.75 -1.40 -5.94
C CYS A 245 11.72 -0.27 -5.92
N TRP A 246 10.63 -0.52 -6.65
CA TRP A 246 9.45 0.34 -6.63
C TRP A 246 8.79 0.32 -5.26
N ALA A 247 8.67 1.49 -4.63
CA ALA A 247 8.33 1.60 -3.21
C ALA A 247 6.95 1.03 -2.86
N ARG A 248 5.94 1.24 -3.72
CA ARG A 248 4.61 0.66 -3.51
C ARG A 248 4.58 -0.85 -3.68
N GLY A 249 5.42 -1.40 -4.56
CA GLY A 249 5.58 -2.85 -4.69
C GLY A 249 6.14 -3.48 -3.42
N GLN A 250 7.14 -2.84 -2.81
CA GLN A 250 7.65 -3.25 -1.50
C GLN A 250 6.56 -3.16 -0.42
N ALA A 251 5.76 -2.09 -0.44
CA ALA A 251 4.65 -1.91 0.51
C ALA A 251 3.56 -2.99 0.35
N TRP A 252 3.22 -3.39 -0.89
CA TRP A 252 2.34 -4.53 -1.15
C TRP A 252 2.88 -5.83 -0.58
N ALA A 253 4.18 -6.09 -0.69
CA ALA A 253 4.78 -7.26 -0.08
C ALA A 253 4.66 -7.23 1.46
N ILE A 254 5.00 -6.11 2.11
CA ILE A 254 4.85 -5.97 3.58
C ILE A 254 3.42 -6.30 4.00
N TYR A 255 2.45 -5.66 3.35
CA TYR A 255 1.04 -5.86 3.67
C TYR A 255 0.60 -7.30 3.45
N ALA A 256 0.91 -7.86 2.27
CA ALA A 256 0.38 -9.15 1.87
C ALA A 256 0.98 -10.32 2.64
N TYR A 257 2.30 -10.34 2.83
CA TYR A 257 2.95 -11.37 3.62
C TYR A 257 2.52 -11.34 5.09
N THR A 258 2.16 -10.17 5.60
CA THR A 258 1.56 -10.03 6.94
C THR A 258 0.20 -10.73 7.05
N PHE A 259 -0.75 -10.46 6.14
CA PHE A 259 -2.03 -11.17 6.20
C PHE A 259 -1.90 -12.64 5.80
N LEU A 260 -0.97 -13.00 4.92
CA LEU A 260 -0.70 -14.41 4.60
C LEU A 260 -0.29 -15.18 5.86
N TYR A 261 0.54 -14.60 6.71
CA TYR A 261 0.83 -15.16 8.03
C TYR A 261 -0.41 -15.21 8.93
N ARG A 262 -1.23 -14.14 8.99
CA ARG A 262 -2.50 -14.13 9.76
C ARG A 262 -3.40 -15.30 9.38
N GLU A 263 -3.56 -15.53 8.08
CA GLU A 263 -4.51 -16.48 7.52
C GLU A 263 -4.01 -17.93 7.55
N THR A 264 -2.70 -18.15 7.41
CA THR A 264 -2.11 -19.51 7.29
C THR A 264 -1.33 -19.96 8.51
N ARG A 265 -0.82 -19.02 9.32
CA ARG A 265 0.16 -19.23 10.40
C ARG A 265 1.47 -19.89 9.96
N ASP A 266 1.78 -19.91 8.66
CA ASP A 266 3.05 -20.43 8.15
C ASP A 266 4.18 -19.42 8.41
N PRO A 267 5.19 -19.76 9.23
CA PRO A 267 6.23 -18.83 9.67
C PRO A 267 7.06 -18.24 8.52
N LYS A 268 7.13 -18.90 7.35
CA LYS A 268 7.89 -18.36 6.21
C LYS A 268 7.34 -17.01 5.73
N TYR A 269 6.03 -16.80 5.84
CA TYR A 269 5.41 -15.54 5.47
C TYR A 269 5.68 -14.44 6.49
N LEU A 270 5.73 -14.77 7.79
CA LEU A 270 6.10 -13.81 8.82
C LEU A 270 7.55 -13.32 8.61
N LEU A 271 8.48 -14.27 8.44
CA LEU A 271 9.89 -13.96 8.19
C LEU A 271 10.06 -13.05 6.96
N GLN A 272 9.30 -13.32 5.89
CA GLN A 272 9.37 -12.48 4.70
C GLN A 272 8.71 -11.11 4.89
N ALA A 273 7.64 -11.00 5.67
CA ALA A 273 7.01 -9.72 6.01
C ALA A 273 7.97 -8.83 6.82
N GLU A 274 8.66 -9.40 7.83
CA GLU A 274 9.69 -8.72 8.61
C GLU A 274 10.84 -8.25 7.72
N ALA A 275 11.38 -9.13 6.88
CA ALA A 275 12.48 -8.78 5.98
C ALA A 275 12.12 -7.69 4.95
N ALA A 276 10.90 -7.74 4.40
CA ALA A 276 10.41 -6.73 3.48
C ALA A 276 10.19 -5.37 4.18
N ALA A 277 9.70 -5.40 5.43
CA ALA A 277 9.51 -4.22 6.26
C ALA A 277 10.86 -3.58 6.62
N ASP A 278 11.83 -4.38 7.07
CA ASP A 278 13.17 -3.91 7.43
C ASP A 278 13.86 -3.25 6.24
N TYR A 279 13.74 -3.81 5.04
CA TYR A 279 14.25 -3.17 3.83
C TYR A 279 13.60 -1.79 3.61
N PHE A 280 12.26 -1.70 3.58
CA PHE A 280 11.54 -0.43 3.37
C PHE A 280 11.94 0.63 4.41
N LEU A 281 12.04 0.21 5.67
CA LEU A 281 12.41 1.07 6.79
C LEU A 281 13.87 1.52 6.72
N SER A 282 14.78 0.67 6.24
CA SER A 282 16.17 1.07 6.01
C SER A 282 16.29 2.14 4.92
N GLN A 283 15.50 2.03 3.84
CA GLN A 283 15.52 3.01 2.75
C GLN A 283 14.96 4.37 3.18
N THR A 284 13.90 4.38 3.99
CA THR A 284 13.35 5.63 4.54
C THR A 284 14.25 6.26 5.60
N ASP A 285 14.99 5.45 6.38
CA ASP A 285 16.02 5.95 7.32
C ASP A 285 17.20 6.60 6.58
N LEU A 286 17.66 6.00 5.47
CA LEU A 286 18.70 6.60 4.62
C LEU A 286 18.25 7.95 4.03
N ALA A 287 16.98 8.06 3.65
CA ALA A 287 16.39 9.30 3.14
C ALA A 287 16.06 10.32 4.25
N GLN A 288 16.15 9.94 5.52
CA GLN A 288 15.72 10.73 6.68
C GLN A 288 14.27 11.24 6.59
N ASP A 289 13.40 10.47 5.93
CA ASP A 289 12.00 10.81 5.70
C ASP A 289 11.16 9.52 5.72
N PRO A 290 10.15 9.41 6.62
CA PRO A 290 9.29 8.23 6.66
C PRO A 290 8.44 8.04 5.41
N ILE A 291 8.30 9.07 4.56
CA ILE A 291 7.60 8.95 3.27
C ILE A 291 8.61 8.59 2.18
N PRO A 292 8.47 7.43 1.50
CA PRO A 292 9.44 6.99 0.53
C PRO A 292 9.36 7.81 -0.75
N PHE A 293 10.50 7.93 -1.44
CA PHE A 293 10.50 8.21 -2.87
C PHE A 293 9.75 7.10 -3.61
N ARG A 294 9.18 7.38 -4.78
CA ARG A 294 8.41 6.39 -5.55
C ARG A 294 9.18 5.08 -5.85
N ASP A 295 10.50 5.15 -5.88
CA ASP A 295 11.42 4.07 -6.16
C ASP A 295 12.71 4.32 -5.37
N PHE A 296 13.20 3.29 -4.67
CA PHE A 296 14.34 3.42 -3.76
C PHE A 296 15.70 3.47 -4.48
N ASN A 297 15.75 3.12 -5.76
CA ASN A 297 16.99 3.06 -6.54
C ASN A 297 17.03 4.10 -7.66
N ASP A 298 16.13 5.07 -7.66
CA ASP A 298 16.12 6.13 -8.65
C ASP A 298 17.37 7.05 -8.47
N PRO A 299 18.26 7.15 -9.46
CA PRO A 299 19.50 7.91 -9.32
C PRO A 299 19.28 9.43 -9.23
N GLU A 300 18.08 9.91 -9.53
CA GLU A 300 17.75 11.33 -9.42
C GLU A 300 17.36 11.75 -8.00
N ILE A 301 17.31 10.84 -7.01
CA ILE A 301 17.06 11.15 -5.59
C ILE A 301 18.04 12.25 -5.10
N PRO A 302 17.57 13.32 -4.43
CA PRO A 302 16.21 13.53 -3.91
C PRO A 302 15.24 14.26 -4.86
N ASN A 303 15.59 14.50 -6.12
CA ASN A 303 14.80 15.27 -7.08
C ASN A 303 13.70 14.44 -7.79
N VAL A 304 13.19 13.40 -7.14
CA VAL A 304 12.14 12.53 -7.68
C VAL A 304 10.88 12.60 -6.84
N SER A 305 9.74 12.32 -7.45
CA SER A 305 8.46 12.34 -6.75
C SER A 305 8.42 11.31 -5.62
N LYS A 306 7.74 11.70 -4.53
CA LYS A 306 7.40 10.82 -3.42
C LYS A 306 6.23 9.91 -3.79
N ASP A 307 5.97 8.93 -2.92
CA ASP A 307 4.76 8.13 -3.00
C ASP A 307 4.09 7.93 -1.64
N ALA A 308 3.20 8.87 -1.28
CA ALA A 308 2.40 8.80 -0.06
C ALA A 308 1.53 7.53 0.01
N SER A 309 1.12 6.98 -1.15
CA SER A 309 0.37 5.73 -1.19
C SER A 309 1.20 4.54 -0.69
N ALA A 310 2.46 4.42 -1.09
CA ALA A 310 3.37 3.40 -0.57
C ALA A 310 3.55 3.52 0.96
N ALA A 311 3.66 4.76 1.46
CA ALA A 311 3.76 5.02 2.90
C ALA A 311 2.50 4.55 3.65
N ALA A 312 1.31 4.90 3.16
CA ALA A 312 0.04 4.53 3.78
C ALA A 312 -0.16 3.01 3.85
N VAL A 313 0.19 2.31 2.77
CA VAL A 313 0.16 0.84 2.68
C VAL A 313 1.13 0.22 3.67
N ALA A 314 2.38 0.67 3.68
CA ALA A 314 3.40 0.19 4.58
C ALA A 314 2.99 0.42 6.04
N ALA A 315 2.44 1.58 6.38
CA ALA A 315 1.94 1.87 7.72
C ALA A 315 0.83 0.88 8.14
N SER A 316 -0.13 0.60 7.26
CA SER A 316 -1.19 -0.38 7.55
C SER A 316 -0.63 -1.79 7.78
N GLY A 317 0.29 -2.23 6.92
CA GLY A 317 0.96 -3.52 7.04
C GLY A 317 1.82 -3.64 8.31
N LEU A 318 2.64 -2.63 8.61
CA LEU A 318 3.50 -2.56 9.80
C LEU A 318 2.68 -2.61 11.10
N LEU A 319 1.53 -1.94 11.15
CA LEU A 319 0.65 -1.98 12.31
C LEU A 319 0.14 -3.39 12.57
N GLU A 320 -0.29 -4.13 11.55
CA GLU A 320 -0.71 -5.52 11.73
C GLU A 320 0.48 -6.44 12.04
N LEU A 321 1.61 -6.26 11.34
CA LEU A 321 2.83 -7.02 11.57
C LEU A 321 3.30 -6.90 13.02
N SER A 322 3.20 -5.70 13.61
CA SER A 322 3.55 -5.44 15.01
C SER A 322 2.79 -6.31 16.02
N THR A 323 1.63 -6.87 15.64
CA THR A 323 0.84 -7.77 16.50
C THR A 323 1.34 -9.21 16.54
N TYR A 324 2.28 -9.57 15.65
CA TYR A 324 2.82 -10.93 15.53
C TYR A 324 4.27 -11.06 15.98
N VAL A 325 4.97 -9.93 16.15
CA VAL A 325 6.39 -9.88 16.48
C VAL A 325 6.60 -9.45 17.92
N GLY A 326 7.74 -9.80 18.51
CA GLY A 326 8.08 -9.41 19.87
C GLY A 326 8.34 -7.91 20.00
N THR A 327 8.34 -7.39 21.23
CA THR A 327 8.55 -5.96 21.54
C THR A 327 9.92 -5.38 21.16
N LYS A 328 10.84 -6.23 20.67
CA LYS A 328 12.17 -5.81 20.19
C LYS A 328 12.11 -5.12 18.82
N THR A 329 11.08 -5.39 18.02
CA THR A 329 10.89 -4.78 16.70
C THR A 329 9.98 -3.56 16.80
N ASN A 330 10.42 -2.43 16.24
CA ASN A 330 9.75 -1.14 16.44
C ASN A 330 8.67 -0.82 15.39
N TYR A 331 8.05 -1.82 14.76
CA TYR A 331 7.14 -1.60 13.63
C TYR A 331 5.94 -0.70 13.97
N TYR A 332 5.40 -0.80 15.19
CA TYR A 332 4.32 0.08 15.63
C TYR A 332 4.74 1.56 15.65
N ASP A 333 5.89 1.89 16.26
CA ASP A 333 6.32 3.30 16.31
C ASP A 333 6.78 3.80 14.94
N ARG A 334 7.33 2.92 14.09
CA ARG A 334 7.68 3.26 12.69
C ARG A 334 6.42 3.56 11.88
N ALA A 335 5.36 2.77 12.03
CA ALA A 335 4.07 3.08 11.42
C ALA A 335 3.44 4.38 11.99
N GLN A 336 3.58 4.62 13.30
CA GLN A 336 3.15 5.88 13.92
C GLN A 336 3.89 7.08 13.30
N ALA A 337 5.20 6.98 13.07
CA ALA A 337 5.98 8.04 12.44
C ALA A 337 5.50 8.32 11.00
N ILE A 338 5.22 7.28 10.21
CA ILE A 338 4.64 7.43 8.86
C ILE A 338 3.28 8.13 8.94
N LEU A 339 2.38 7.68 9.80
CA LEU A 339 1.05 8.28 9.96
C LEU A 339 1.12 9.75 10.38
N SER A 340 2.04 10.10 11.28
CA SER A 340 2.24 11.47 11.72
C SER A 340 2.77 12.36 10.60
N ALA A 341 3.70 11.86 9.78
CA ALA A 341 4.17 12.57 8.59
C ALA A 341 3.04 12.79 7.56
N LEU A 342 2.20 11.77 7.32
CA LEU A 342 1.03 11.89 6.44
C LEU A 342 -0.03 12.89 6.96
N CYS A 343 -0.06 13.18 8.27
CA CYS A 343 -0.96 14.16 8.87
C CYS A 343 -0.49 15.63 8.77
N THR A 344 0.75 15.86 8.33
CA THR A 344 1.31 17.21 8.16
C THR A 344 0.64 17.95 7.00
N ASP A 345 0.75 19.28 6.97
CA ASP A 345 0.21 20.08 5.86
C ASP A 345 0.95 19.83 4.53
N GLU A 346 2.11 19.18 4.57
CA GLU A 346 2.83 18.73 3.37
C GLU A 346 2.06 17.62 2.65
N TYR A 347 1.52 16.63 3.37
CA TYR A 347 0.83 15.48 2.77
C TYR A 347 -0.69 15.54 2.87
N LEU A 348 -1.24 16.06 3.97
CA LEU A 348 -2.68 16.16 4.18
C LEU A 348 -3.24 17.39 3.48
N ALA A 349 -4.32 17.21 2.71
CA ALA A 349 -5.01 18.29 2.02
C ALA A 349 -5.68 19.27 3.00
N LYS A 350 -5.95 20.49 2.52
CA LYS A 350 -6.84 21.44 3.21
C LYS A 350 -8.28 21.20 2.73
N ALA A 351 -9.26 21.48 3.59
CA ALA A 351 -10.67 21.31 3.23
C ALA A 351 -11.04 22.12 1.98
N GLY A 352 -11.75 21.48 1.04
CA GLY A 352 -12.15 22.08 -0.23
C GLY A 352 -11.06 22.14 -1.30
N THR A 353 -9.89 21.52 -1.05
CA THR A 353 -8.78 21.48 -2.01
C THR A 353 -8.50 20.04 -2.47
N ASN A 354 -7.49 19.86 -3.34
CA ASN A 354 -7.00 18.54 -3.76
C ASN A 354 -8.09 17.63 -4.33
N GLN A 355 -9.06 18.21 -5.06
CA GLN A 355 -10.20 17.49 -5.65
C GLN A 355 -10.90 16.51 -4.68
N TYR A 356 -11.01 16.89 -3.40
CA TYR A 356 -11.64 16.12 -2.33
C TYR A 356 -10.89 14.85 -1.86
N PHE A 357 -9.67 14.62 -2.31
CA PHE A 357 -8.81 13.58 -1.76
C PHE A 357 -8.17 14.02 -0.43
N LEU A 358 -7.79 13.07 0.41
CA LEU A 358 -7.17 13.34 1.71
C LEU A 358 -5.66 13.58 1.56
N LEU A 359 -4.97 12.65 0.89
CA LEU A 359 -3.51 12.71 0.74
C LEU A 359 -3.10 13.31 -0.61
N LYS A 360 -2.00 14.05 -0.57
CA LYS A 360 -1.25 14.56 -1.74
C LYS A 360 -0.06 13.64 -2.04
N HIS A 361 0.68 13.95 -3.11
CA HIS A 361 2.03 13.42 -3.36
C HIS A 361 2.16 11.89 -3.47
N SER A 362 1.25 11.26 -4.22
CA SER A 362 1.38 9.85 -4.62
C SER A 362 1.86 9.76 -6.08
N THR A 363 2.47 8.62 -6.46
CA THR A 363 2.94 8.38 -7.83
C THR A 363 2.43 7.04 -8.38
N GLY A 364 1.50 7.09 -9.34
CA GLY A 364 0.91 5.93 -10.00
C GLY A 364 1.86 5.22 -10.96
N HIS A 365 2.13 5.81 -12.12
CA HIS A 365 2.91 5.16 -13.20
C HIS A 365 3.90 6.11 -13.86
N ARG A 366 5.05 6.32 -13.23
CA ARG A 366 6.05 7.26 -13.77
C ARG A 366 6.55 6.94 -15.19
N PRO A 367 6.90 5.69 -15.55
CA PRO A 367 7.40 5.42 -16.92
C PRO A 367 6.46 5.92 -18.04
N HIS A 368 5.15 6.03 -17.77
CA HIS A 368 4.15 6.56 -18.69
C HIS A 368 3.72 8.01 -18.40
N GLN A 369 4.36 8.71 -17.47
CA GLN A 369 3.99 10.06 -17.03
C GLN A 369 2.49 10.16 -16.66
N ASP A 370 1.95 9.10 -16.07
CA ASP A 370 0.57 9.03 -15.60
C ASP A 370 0.56 9.02 -14.07
N GLU A 371 -0.28 9.88 -13.50
CA GLU A 371 -0.49 10.00 -12.05
C GLU A 371 0.82 10.27 -11.27
N VAL A 372 1.66 11.21 -11.72
CA VAL A 372 2.91 11.58 -11.03
C VAL A 372 2.67 12.79 -10.14
N ASP A 373 2.94 12.65 -8.84
CA ASP A 373 2.75 13.70 -7.83
C ASP A 373 1.30 14.22 -7.75
N VAL A 374 0.36 13.29 -7.62
CA VAL A 374 -1.09 13.56 -7.56
C VAL A 374 -1.72 12.81 -6.37
N PRO A 375 -2.93 13.16 -5.93
CA PRO A 375 -3.70 12.30 -5.06
C PRO A 375 -4.09 10.98 -5.75
N LEU A 376 -4.16 9.90 -4.98
CA LEU A 376 -4.62 8.59 -5.43
C LEU A 376 -5.59 7.98 -4.43
N ILE A 377 -6.72 7.47 -4.91
CA ILE A 377 -7.81 7.03 -4.03
C ILE A 377 -7.42 5.89 -3.08
N TYR A 378 -6.51 5.03 -3.50
CA TYR A 378 -5.99 3.95 -2.66
C TYR A 378 -5.03 4.46 -1.58
N ALA A 379 -4.37 5.62 -1.77
CA ALA A 379 -3.60 6.26 -0.71
C ALA A 379 -4.53 6.63 0.46
N ASP A 380 -5.67 7.25 0.15
CA ASP A 380 -6.71 7.57 1.15
C ASP A 380 -7.23 6.31 1.85
N TYR A 381 -7.45 5.22 1.10
CA TYR A 381 -7.93 3.94 1.65
C TYR A 381 -6.99 3.36 2.69
N TYR A 382 -5.73 3.15 2.31
CA TYR A 382 -4.77 2.56 3.23
C TYR A 382 -4.41 3.51 4.37
N PHE A 383 -4.55 4.83 4.17
CA PHE A 383 -4.37 5.81 5.25
C PHE A 383 -5.48 5.70 6.30
N LEU A 384 -6.76 5.69 5.88
CA LEU A 384 -7.88 5.52 6.80
C LEU A 384 -7.85 4.15 7.48
N GLU A 385 -7.48 3.10 6.76
CA GLU A 385 -7.27 1.77 7.33
C GLU A 385 -6.15 1.77 8.39
N ALA A 386 -5.01 2.36 8.10
CA ALA A 386 -3.89 2.44 9.04
C ALA A 386 -4.27 3.27 10.28
N LEU A 387 -5.04 4.35 10.15
CA LEU A 387 -5.59 5.08 11.29
C LEU A 387 -6.54 4.21 12.13
N TYR A 388 -7.40 3.43 11.48
CA TYR A 388 -8.27 2.48 12.16
C TYR A 388 -7.46 1.43 12.93
N ARG A 389 -6.48 0.80 12.28
CA ARG A 389 -5.57 -0.18 12.91
C ARG A 389 -4.79 0.43 14.07
N TYR A 390 -4.27 1.65 13.92
CA TYR A 390 -3.52 2.35 14.97
C TYR A 390 -4.36 2.57 16.24
N GLN A 391 -5.66 2.84 16.11
CA GLN A 391 -6.56 2.98 17.27
C GLN A 391 -6.90 1.65 17.95
N HIS A 392 -6.84 0.52 17.23
CA HIS A 392 -7.33 -0.78 17.70
C HIS A 392 -6.22 -1.76 18.04
N TYR A 393 -5.04 -1.64 17.45
CA TYR A 393 -3.88 -2.45 17.77
C TYR A 393 -3.11 -1.78 18.91
N LYS A 394 -2.77 -2.59 19.92
CA LYS A 394 -2.03 -2.14 21.09
C LYS A 394 -0.55 -2.32 20.84
N LYS A 395 0.24 -1.36 21.34
CA LYS A 395 1.69 -1.49 21.47
C LYS A 395 2.06 -2.56 22.50
#